data_AF-A0A847CFB7-F1
#
_entry.id   AF-A0A847CFB7-F1
#
_cell.length_a   1.000
_cell.length_b   1.000
_cell.length_c   1.000
_cell.angle_alpha   90.00
_cell.angle_beta   90.00
_cell.angle_gamma   90.00
#
_symmetry.space_group_name_H-M   'P 1'
#
loop_
_entity.id
_entity.type
_entity.pdbx_description
1 polymer ?
#
loop_
_entity_poly.entity_id
_entity_poly.type
_entity_poly.pdbx_seq_one_letter_code
_entity_poly.pdbx_strand_id
1 'polypeptide(L)'
;DNRKIEWHKLNNENIDFLSRLLLQYLTRKNPSPARLRRISETTKEFFEEIQGDEVNFISKDFNNKNNWRNKRIVWHVDNLKDYQINKEYEYKGIEFVSDGCGNVYLISSIEKAIDVIGKTNSENKGKNDGKEKIFEEIKSNNFDWLRDEIEIEPIQKRDNRDGENEVIKLRKENAKYKNYLPYISITHPTPTMWQFAVPAECIPQVIKTVIDKYNQHFKYVIGKLPLHIGIIVQDYKKPLYVGLKALENIKRDICELNEIKTEISAVELNVLRKMGISNEIPHEKSEPLEDVYSLYEVKNNSDGSASGRYKIFINPDKKEAVWIDKPDSNEKNKMFYIYPNTFDFEFLDVNTRRNDMFYGKDGKRVTVKKNRPYTWREWDLFAKFFEYFNKENYKTKLQNIISLIYSKLEDWGDDCEEIKKFTVSSFINILNLKNNKNNLDELSKIFGQENWKQFVSMQPEEFKKNLIMFIDMYEFWHKVLKKL
;
A
#
# COMPACT_ATOMS: atom_id res chain seq x y z
N ASP A 1 6.24 31.50 -30.70
CA ASP A 1 6.31 32.60 -31.68
C ASP A 1 5.99 32.15 -33.10
N ASN A 2 4.80 31.64 -33.40
CA ASN A 2 3.72 32.52 -33.84
C ASN A 2 2.37 31.81 -33.72
N ARG A 3 1.57 32.18 -32.70
CA ARG A 3 0.17 31.77 -32.57
C ARG A 3 -0.71 32.53 -33.58
N LYS A 4 -0.35 32.50 -34.87
CA LYS A 4 -1.12 33.12 -35.96
C LYS A 4 -1.99 32.07 -36.64
N ILE A 5 -3.30 32.25 -36.61
CA ILE A 5 -4.24 31.43 -37.36
C ILE A 5 -4.38 32.03 -38.76
N GLU A 6 -3.99 31.29 -39.79
CA GLU A 6 -4.17 31.69 -41.19
C GLU A 6 -5.59 31.33 -41.64
N TRP A 7 -6.55 32.18 -41.27
CA TRP A 7 -7.99 31.96 -41.52
C TRP A 7 -8.32 31.64 -42.99
N HIS A 8 -7.60 32.24 -43.93
CA HIS A 8 -7.78 32.04 -45.37
C HIS A 8 -7.33 30.66 -45.88
N LYS A 9 -6.60 29.87 -45.08
CA LYS A 9 -6.14 28.50 -45.42
C LYS A 9 -6.98 27.41 -44.76
N LEU A 10 -8.03 27.76 -44.00
CA LEU A 10 -8.90 26.79 -43.36
C LEU A 10 -9.90 26.23 -44.38
N ASN A 11 -9.97 24.91 -44.50
CA ASN A 11 -11.04 24.24 -45.24
C ASN A 11 -12.32 24.13 -44.38
N ASN A 12 -13.42 23.66 -44.98
CA ASN A 12 -14.70 23.53 -44.28
C ASN A 12 -14.62 22.60 -43.05
N GLU A 13 -13.82 21.54 -43.11
CA GLU A 13 -13.61 20.63 -41.97
C GLU A 13 -12.90 21.32 -40.79
N ASN A 14 -11.88 22.13 -41.08
CA ASN A 14 -11.20 22.94 -40.07
C ASN A 14 -12.15 23.95 -39.44
N ILE A 15 -13.04 24.55 -40.24
CA ILE A 15 -14.04 25.51 -39.76
C ILE A 15 -15.05 24.81 -38.84
N ASP A 16 -15.58 23.64 -39.21
CA ASP A 16 -16.51 22.86 -38.36
C ASP A 16 -15.83 22.45 -37.04
N PHE A 17 -14.61 21.90 -37.12
CA PHE A 17 -13.82 21.52 -35.94
C PHE A 17 -13.59 22.70 -34.99
N LEU A 18 -13.12 23.84 -35.50
CA LEU A 18 -12.88 25.05 -34.71
C LEU A 18 -14.18 25.60 -34.12
N SER A 19 -15.29 25.57 -34.89
CA SER A 19 -16.60 26.04 -34.43
C SER A 19 -17.10 25.22 -33.25
N ARG A 20 -16.98 23.89 -33.33
CA ARG A 20 -17.34 22.98 -32.21
C ARG A 20 -16.45 23.21 -30.99
N LEU A 21 -15.16 23.41 -31.20
CA LEU A 21 -14.21 23.65 -30.11
C LEU A 21 -14.47 25.00 -29.42
N LEU A 22 -14.75 26.05 -30.19
CA LEU A 22 -15.15 27.37 -29.68
C LEU A 22 -16.47 27.29 -28.91
N LEU A 23 -17.50 26.62 -29.46
CA LEU A 23 -18.77 26.42 -28.78
C LEU A 23 -18.57 25.69 -27.44
N GLN A 24 -17.75 24.64 -27.43
CA GLN A 24 -17.40 23.92 -26.21
C GLN A 24 -16.69 24.83 -25.20
N TYR A 25 -15.77 25.68 -25.63
CA TYR A 25 -15.05 26.61 -24.77
C TYR A 25 -15.94 27.71 -24.18
N LEU A 26 -16.92 28.20 -24.95
CA LEU A 26 -17.87 29.24 -24.52
C LEU A 26 -18.94 28.71 -23.56
N THR A 27 -19.39 27.47 -23.77
CA THR A 27 -20.48 26.87 -22.98
C THR A 27 -20.00 26.18 -21.71
N ARG A 28 -18.71 25.81 -21.64
CA ARG A 28 -18.13 25.19 -20.44
C ARG A 28 -17.49 26.24 -19.55
N LYS A 29 -17.67 26.11 -18.24
CA LYS A 29 -16.80 26.82 -17.29
C LYS A 29 -15.40 26.25 -17.41
N ASN A 30 -14.48 27.01 -17.97
CA ASN A 30 -13.06 26.63 -18.10
C ASN A 30 -12.38 26.47 -16.73
N PRO A 31 -11.29 25.70 -16.62
CA PRO A 31 -10.52 25.62 -15.40
C PRO A 31 -9.90 27.00 -15.12
N SER A 32 -10.44 27.73 -14.15
CA SER A 32 -9.83 28.97 -13.67
C SER A 32 -8.65 28.66 -12.75
N PRO A 33 -7.69 29.58 -12.58
CA PRO A 33 -6.60 29.41 -11.61
C PRO A 33 -7.11 29.05 -10.21
N ALA A 34 -8.23 29.63 -9.78
CA ALA A 34 -8.88 29.31 -8.51
C ALA A 34 -9.38 27.86 -8.43
N ARG A 35 -9.85 27.27 -9.54
CA ARG A 35 -10.27 25.86 -9.58
C ARG A 35 -9.09 24.91 -9.53
N LEU A 36 -8.02 25.22 -10.27
CA LEU A 36 -6.78 24.43 -10.23
C LEU A 36 -6.18 24.45 -8.83
N ARG A 37 -6.16 25.63 -8.19
CA ARG A 37 -5.76 25.78 -6.80
C ARG A 37 -6.63 24.95 -5.86
N ARG A 38 -7.96 25.00 -6.00
CA ARG A 38 -8.87 24.19 -5.18
C ARG A 38 -8.62 22.69 -5.32
N ILE A 39 -8.42 22.19 -6.54
CA ILE A 39 -8.07 20.78 -6.77
C ILE A 39 -6.79 20.45 -6.02
N SER A 40 -5.75 21.29 -6.16
CA SER A 40 -4.48 21.12 -5.48
C SER A 40 -4.61 21.14 -3.95
N GLU A 41 -5.44 22.03 -3.40
CA GLU A 41 -5.74 22.14 -1.96
C GLU A 41 -6.46 20.88 -1.49
N THR A 42 -7.54 20.45 -2.15
CA THR A 42 -8.28 19.22 -1.79
C THR A 42 -7.40 17.98 -1.83
N THR A 43 -6.54 17.83 -2.84
CA THR A 43 -5.61 16.68 -2.89
C THR A 43 -4.53 16.74 -1.81
N LYS A 44 -4.12 17.94 -1.39
CA LYS A 44 -3.17 18.11 -0.29
C LYS A 44 -3.82 17.78 1.05
N GLU A 45 -5.01 18.32 1.29
CA GLU A 45 -5.83 18.04 2.47
C GLU A 45 -6.08 16.53 2.62
N PHE A 46 -6.36 15.83 1.52
CA PHE A 46 -6.47 14.37 1.52
C PHE A 46 -5.23 13.67 2.12
N PHE A 47 -4.02 14.06 1.72
CA PHE A 47 -2.79 13.45 2.28
C PHE A 47 -2.51 13.92 3.72
N GLU A 48 -2.81 15.17 4.05
CA GLU A 48 -2.68 15.72 5.41
C GLU A 48 -3.63 15.05 6.40
N GLU A 49 -4.80 14.60 5.93
CA GLU A 49 -5.75 13.81 6.73
C GLU A 49 -5.35 12.33 6.89
N ILE A 50 -4.53 11.77 5.98
CA ILE A 50 -3.99 10.40 6.14
C ILE A 50 -2.77 10.41 7.06
N GLN A 51 -1.89 11.42 6.93
CA GLN A 51 -1.10 11.90 8.07
C GLN A 51 -2.09 12.31 9.17
N GLY A 52 -1.78 12.49 10.43
CA GLY A 52 -2.84 12.70 11.46
C GLY A 52 -3.69 11.45 11.78
N ASP A 53 -4.13 10.66 10.79
CA ASP A 53 -4.70 9.30 10.99
C ASP A 53 -3.62 8.22 11.22
N GLU A 54 -2.34 8.61 11.23
CA GLU A 54 -1.19 7.76 11.55
C GLU A 54 -1.32 6.96 12.84
N VAL A 55 -1.89 7.55 13.88
CA VAL A 55 -2.15 6.85 15.14
C VAL A 55 -3.15 5.71 14.91
N ASN A 56 -4.18 5.93 14.08
CA ASN A 56 -5.22 4.94 13.82
C ASN A 56 -4.67 3.70 13.14
N PHE A 57 -3.86 3.83 12.08
CA PHE A 57 -3.36 2.64 11.37
C PHE A 57 -2.16 1.96 12.04
N ILE A 58 -1.45 2.65 12.94
CA ILE A 58 -0.35 2.05 13.71
C ILE A 58 -0.87 1.39 15.00
N SER A 59 -1.92 1.92 15.61
CA SER A 59 -2.49 1.36 16.85
C SER A 59 -3.54 0.26 16.61
N LYS A 60 -4.28 0.31 15.50
CA LYS A 60 -5.35 -0.68 15.18
C LYS A 60 -4.82 -1.99 14.59
N ASP A 61 -3.52 -2.28 14.72
CA ASP A 61 -2.98 -3.53 14.23
C ASP A 61 -3.78 -4.70 14.81
N PHE A 62 -4.19 -5.62 13.93
CA PHE A 62 -5.38 -6.48 13.99
C PHE A 62 -5.54 -7.41 15.21
N ASN A 63 -4.74 -7.27 16.26
CA ASN A 63 -4.86 -8.04 17.49
C ASN A 63 -4.40 -7.33 18.77
N ASN A 64 -4.08 -6.03 18.79
CA ASN A 64 -3.64 -5.31 20.00
C ASN A 64 -2.45 -5.99 20.75
N LYS A 65 -1.80 -6.99 20.12
CA LYS A 65 -0.82 -7.89 20.74
C LYS A 65 0.49 -7.18 21.05
N ASN A 66 0.82 -6.12 20.30
CA ASN A 66 2.15 -5.49 20.28
C ASN A 66 2.16 -4.03 20.75
N ASN A 67 1.24 -3.59 21.61
CA ASN A 67 1.25 -2.20 22.14
C ASN A 67 2.59 -1.83 22.84
N TRP A 68 3.33 -2.82 23.34
CA TRP A 68 4.68 -2.63 23.88
C TRP A 68 5.67 -2.05 22.87
N ARG A 69 5.48 -2.25 21.55
CA ARG A 69 6.35 -1.71 20.50
C ARG A 69 6.28 -0.19 20.39
N ASN A 70 5.19 0.42 20.85
CA ASN A 70 5.00 1.87 20.88
C ASN A 70 5.54 2.50 22.17
N LYS A 71 6.21 1.71 23.02
CA LYS A 71 6.86 2.19 24.24
C LYS A 71 8.37 2.20 24.06
N ARG A 72 9.01 3.17 24.69
CA ARG A 72 10.45 3.27 24.84
C ARG A 72 10.79 3.43 26.31
N ILE A 73 11.87 2.81 26.77
CA ILE A 73 12.38 2.99 28.12
C ILE A 73 13.31 4.20 28.13
N VAL A 74 13.09 5.10 29.08
CA VAL A 74 13.87 6.32 29.28
C VAL A 74 14.30 6.36 30.72
N TRP A 75 15.58 6.62 30.96
CA TRP A 75 16.12 6.82 32.30
C TRP A 75 16.44 8.28 32.51
N HIS A 76 16.06 8.81 33.67
CA HIS A 76 16.56 10.11 34.12
C HIS A 76 17.89 9.93 34.86
N VAL A 77 18.89 10.72 34.48
CA VAL A 77 20.23 10.72 35.07
C VAL A 77 20.52 12.14 35.53
N ASP A 78 20.61 12.31 36.85
CA ASP A 78 20.97 13.58 37.45
C ASP A 78 22.41 13.95 37.07
N ASN A 79 22.62 15.20 36.66
CA ASN A 79 23.95 15.77 36.38
C ASN A 79 24.76 15.02 35.29
N LEU A 80 24.15 14.74 34.13
CA LEU A 80 24.94 14.39 32.94
C LEU A 80 25.97 15.48 32.66
N LYS A 81 27.24 15.10 32.57
CA LYS A 81 28.31 16.04 32.21
C LYS A 81 28.17 16.47 30.75
N ASP A 82 28.66 17.65 30.38
CA ASP A 82 28.54 18.20 29.01
C ASP A 82 29.05 17.24 27.92
N TYR A 83 30.12 16.49 28.21
CA TYR A 83 30.68 15.52 27.28
C TYR A 83 29.84 14.25 27.11
N GLN A 84 28.88 14.02 28.01
CA GLN A 84 27.97 12.87 28.01
C GLN A 84 26.63 13.15 27.30
N ILE A 85 26.33 14.42 27.00
CA ILE A 85 25.08 14.87 26.37
C ILE A 85 25.10 14.64 24.85
N ASN A 86 23.97 14.24 24.27
CA ASN A 86 23.81 13.99 22.83
C ASN A 86 24.84 12.97 22.30
N LYS A 87 25.06 11.91 23.07
CA LYS A 87 26.02 10.83 22.78
C LYS A 87 25.33 9.49 22.65
N GLU A 88 25.95 8.62 21.87
CA GLU A 88 25.55 7.24 21.68
C GLU A 88 26.33 6.32 22.62
N TYR A 89 25.61 5.41 23.28
CA TYR A 89 26.15 4.44 24.22
C TYR A 89 25.69 3.03 23.88
N GLU A 90 26.41 2.03 24.37
CA GLU A 90 26.13 0.62 24.20
C GLU A 90 26.23 -0.13 25.53
N TYR A 91 25.41 -1.16 25.68
CA TYR A 91 25.58 -2.21 26.67
C TYR A 91 25.31 -3.57 26.03
N LYS A 92 26.32 -4.43 25.90
CA LYS A 92 26.17 -5.82 25.41
C LYS A 92 25.34 -5.91 24.10
N GLY A 93 25.62 -5.03 23.14
CA GLY A 93 24.95 -5.01 21.84
C GLY A 93 23.58 -4.32 21.79
N ILE A 94 23.10 -3.70 22.87
CA ILE A 94 21.95 -2.77 22.80
C ILE A 94 22.42 -1.33 22.94
N GLU A 95 21.78 -0.44 22.20
CA GLU A 95 22.19 0.95 22.01
C GLU A 95 21.28 1.93 22.74
N PHE A 96 21.87 3.02 23.23
CA PHE A 96 21.23 4.11 23.95
C PHE A 96 21.70 5.47 23.43
N VAL A 97 20.88 6.49 23.61
CA VAL A 97 21.24 7.88 23.30
C VAL A 97 20.86 8.79 24.46
N SER A 98 21.76 9.67 24.88
CA SER A 98 21.47 10.73 25.84
C SER A 98 20.93 11.99 25.16
N ASP A 99 20.05 12.73 25.82
CA ASP A 99 19.67 14.10 25.44
C ASP A 99 20.33 15.16 26.34
N GLY A 100 20.16 16.44 25.98
CA GLY A 100 20.64 17.57 26.77
C GLY A 100 19.83 17.88 28.03
N CYS A 101 18.82 17.07 28.35
CA CYS A 101 17.91 17.28 29.47
C CYS A 101 18.09 16.24 30.58
N GLY A 102 19.19 15.48 30.57
CA GLY A 102 19.44 14.43 31.56
C GLY A 102 18.71 13.11 31.29
N ASN A 103 18.17 12.88 30.09
CA ASN A 103 17.51 11.62 29.77
C ASN A 103 18.39 10.72 28.90
N VAL A 104 18.32 9.42 29.17
CA VAL A 104 18.95 8.38 28.35
C VAL A 104 17.87 7.46 27.80
N TYR A 105 17.80 7.34 26.47
CA TYR A 105 16.79 6.58 25.75
C TYR A 105 17.36 5.24 25.28
N LEU A 106 16.64 4.14 25.52
CA LEU A 106 16.91 2.88 24.82
C LEU A 106 16.49 3.00 23.35
N ILE A 107 17.43 2.85 22.42
CA ILE A 107 17.16 2.93 20.98
C ILE A 107 16.89 1.55 20.38
N SER A 108 17.60 0.54 20.86
CA SER A 108 17.37 -0.84 20.47
C SER A 108 15.96 -1.33 20.83
N SER A 109 15.46 -2.35 20.11
CA SER A 109 14.13 -2.89 20.36
C SER A 109 14.00 -3.43 21.79
N ILE A 110 12.83 -3.21 22.40
CA ILE A 110 12.53 -3.76 23.74
C ILE A 110 12.68 -5.28 23.75
N GLU A 111 12.28 -5.97 22.67
CA GLU A 111 12.42 -7.41 22.54
C GLU A 111 13.88 -7.89 22.69
N LYS A 112 14.85 -7.17 22.10
CA LYS A 112 16.28 -7.45 22.27
C LYS A 112 16.76 -7.07 23.67
N ALA A 113 16.24 -5.96 24.21
CA ALA A 113 16.60 -5.48 25.53
C ALA A 113 16.17 -6.45 26.64
N ILE A 114 15.00 -7.09 26.53
CA ILE A 114 14.53 -8.10 27.51
C ILE A 114 15.58 -9.17 27.77
N ASP A 115 16.25 -9.65 26.72
CA ASP A 115 17.28 -10.71 26.84
C ASP A 115 18.58 -10.21 27.50
N VAL A 116 18.84 -8.90 27.48
CA VAL A 116 20.10 -8.29 27.91
C VAL A 116 19.99 -7.63 29.29
N ILE A 117 18.96 -6.80 29.50
CA ILE A 117 18.74 -5.99 30.70
C ILE A 117 17.58 -6.51 31.56
N GLY A 118 16.93 -7.60 31.15
CA GLY A 118 15.97 -8.30 31.99
C GLY A 118 16.62 -9.00 33.19
N LYS A 119 15.90 -9.11 34.31
CA LYS A 119 16.25 -9.95 35.46
C LYS A 119 16.28 -11.40 34.95
N THR A 120 17.47 -11.98 34.94
CA THR A 120 17.70 -13.36 34.51
C THR A 120 17.01 -14.33 35.45
N ASN A 121 15.86 -14.89 35.06
CA ASN A 121 15.50 -16.22 35.53
C ASN A 121 16.22 -17.20 34.61
N SER A 122 17.29 -17.80 35.12
CA SER A 122 18.15 -18.77 34.44
C SER A 122 17.39 -19.98 33.86
N GLU A 123 16.14 -20.22 34.25
CA GLU A 123 15.31 -21.34 33.80
C GLU A 123 14.43 -21.04 32.57
N ASN A 124 14.27 -19.77 32.16
CA ASN A 124 13.33 -19.36 31.09
C ASN A 124 13.99 -18.74 29.85
N LYS A 125 15.32 -18.81 29.71
CA LYS A 125 16.02 -18.34 28.50
C LYS A 125 15.51 -19.11 27.26
N GLY A 126 14.76 -18.42 26.40
CA GLY A 126 14.34 -18.92 25.09
C GLY A 126 12.93 -19.53 25.01
N LYS A 127 12.14 -19.56 26.09
CA LYS A 127 10.72 -19.96 26.01
C LYS A 127 9.84 -18.73 25.74
N ASN A 128 9.02 -18.79 24.68
CA ASN A 128 8.11 -17.72 24.29
C ASN A 128 7.19 -17.26 25.45
N ASP A 129 6.72 -18.19 26.27
CA ASP A 129 5.85 -17.94 27.42
C ASP A 129 6.47 -16.96 28.45
N GLY A 130 7.79 -16.95 28.61
CA GLY A 130 8.49 -16.05 29.53
C GLY A 130 8.52 -14.61 29.05
N LYS A 131 8.64 -14.40 27.73
CA LYS A 131 8.62 -13.05 27.12
C LYS A 131 7.21 -12.47 27.09
N GLU A 132 6.19 -13.29 26.89
CA GLU A 132 4.79 -12.85 26.91
C GLU A 132 4.40 -12.22 28.26
N LYS A 133 4.80 -12.84 29.38
CA LYS A 133 4.58 -12.26 30.71
C LYS A 133 5.24 -10.89 30.87
N ILE A 134 6.47 -10.74 30.39
CA ILE A 134 7.20 -9.46 30.43
C ILE A 134 6.51 -8.41 29.55
N PHE A 135 5.98 -8.79 28.39
CA PHE A 135 5.20 -7.88 27.56
C PHE A 135 3.91 -7.40 28.26
N GLU A 136 3.24 -8.24 29.04
CA GLU A 136 2.10 -7.84 29.88
C GLU A 136 2.51 -6.88 31.02
N GLU A 137 3.66 -7.10 31.64
CA GLU A 137 4.24 -6.18 32.62
C GLU A 137 4.54 -4.80 31.99
N ILE A 138 5.15 -4.78 30.79
CA ILE A 138 5.40 -3.55 30.03
C ILE A 138 4.08 -2.84 29.67
N LYS A 139 3.05 -3.57 29.26
CA LYS A 139 1.71 -3.00 28.99
C LYS A 139 1.17 -2.29 30.23
N SER A 140 1.34 -2.90 31.40
CA SER A 140 0.94 -2.38 32.71
C SER A 140 1.87 -1.30 33.30
N ASN A 141 2.86 -0.82 32.53
CA ASN A 141 3.88 0.13 32.97
C ASN A 141 4.73 -0.34 34.15
N ASN A 142 4.93 -1.66 34.29
CA ASN A 142 5.79 -2.25 35.31
C ASN A 142 7.24 -2.43 34.81
N PHE A 143 8.21 -2.24 35.71
CA PHE A 143 9.65 -2.42 35.50
C PHE A 143 10.22 -3.61 36.29
N ASP A 144 9.41 -4.49 36.85
CA ASP A 144 9.88 -5.63 37.67
C ASP A 144 10.78 -6.60 36.91
N TRP A 145 10.53 -6.77 35.63
CA TRP A 145 11.42 -7.50 34.73
C TRP A 145 12.79 -6.84 34.53
N LEU A 146 13.00 -5.55 34.80
CA LEU A 146 14.24 -4.82 34.53
C LEU A 146 15.27 -5.02 35.65
N ARG A 147 16.55 -5.18 35.32
CA ARG A 147 17.66 -5.19 36.30
C ARG A 147 17.72 -3.88 37.10
N ASP A 148 18.18 -3.99 38.34
CA ASP A 148 18.18 -2.85 39.27
C ASP A 148 19.18 -1.76 38.84
N GLU A 149 20.35 -2.14 38.32
CA GLU A 149 21.34 -1.21 37.75
C GLU A 149 22.05 -1.81 36.52
N ILE A 150 22.34 -0.97 35.52
CA ILE A 150 23.23 -1.27 34.38
C ILE A 150 24.20 -0.12 34.15
N GLU A 151 25.39 -0.42 33.64
CA GLU A 151 26.42 0.55 33.26
C GLU A 151 26.57 0.55 31.74
N ILE A 152 26.42 1.70 31.10
CA ILE A 152 26.52 1.85 29.64
C ILE A 152 27.81 2.58 29.26
N GLU A 153 28.45 2.18 28.16
CA GLU A 153 29.71 2.76 27.66
C GLU A 153 29.46 3.53 26.35
N PRO A 154 30.20 4.62 26.05
CA PRO A 154 30.06 5.32 24.78
C PRO A 154 30.52 4.45 23.60
N ILE A 155 29.81 4.54 22.47
CA ILE A 155 30.16 3.79 21.25
C ILE A 155 31.48 4.30 20.65
N GLN A 156 31.64 5.63 20.61
CA GLN A 156 32.87 6.27 20.15
C GLN A 156 33.75 6.59 21.35
N LYS A 157 34.73 5.73 21.62
CA LYS A 157 35.72 5.97 22.67
C LYS A 157 36.66 7.09 22.23
N ARG A 158 36.79 8.16 23.02
CA ARG A 158 37.86 9.14 22.83
C ARG A 158 39.19 8.52 23.24
N ASP A 159 40.24 8.77 22.47
CA ASP A 159 41.64 8.51 22.86
C ASP A 159 42.08 9.51 23.96
N ASN A 160 41.38 9.54 25.10
CA ASN A 160 41.77 10.41 26.21
C ASN A 160 42.57 9.61 27.24
N ARG A 161 43.81 10.09 27.46
CA ARG A 161 44.79 9.55 28.41
C ARG A 161 44.47 9.85 29.88
N ASP A 162 43.34 10.53 30.14
CA ASP A 162 42.86 10.87 31.48
C ASP A 162 41.60 10.04 31.79
N GLY A 163 41.75 9.09 32.72
CA GLY A 163 40.80 8.00 33.00
C GLY A 163 39.50 8.39 33.72
N GLU A 164 38.81 9.45 33.30
CA GLU A 164 37.39 9.58 33.66
C GLU A 164 36.56 8.65 32.77
N ASN A 165 36.20 7.48 33.31
CA ASN A 165 35.30 6.56 32.64
C ASN A 165 34.02 7.30 32.23
N GLU A 166 33.78 7.43 30.91
CA GLU A 166 32.59 8.04 30.31
C GLU A 166 31.29 7.22 30.55
N VAL A 167 31.33 6.28 31.49
CA VAL A 167 30.26 5.34 31.81
C VAL A 167 29.09 6.06 32.48
N ILE A 168 27.87 5.71 32.09
CA ILE A 168 26.64 6.16 32.75
C ILE A 168 26.00 4.97 33.48
N LYS A 169 25.64 5.18 34.75
CA LYS A 169 24.84 4.24 35.55
C LYS A 169 23.36 4.51 35.34
N LEU A 170 22.62 3.52 34.89
CA LEU A 170 21.17 3.57 34.73
C LEU A 170 20.51 2.69 35.80
N ARG A 171 19.67 3.31 36.64
CA ARG A 171 18.96 2.63 37.73
C ARG A 171 17.49 2.41 37.40
N LYS A 172 16.94 1.25 37.80
CA LYS A 172 15.53 0.91 37.60
C LYS A 172 14.59 1.99 38.17
N GLU A 173 14.90 2.57 39.33
CA GLU A 173 14.05 3.59 39.96
C GLU A 173 13.84 4.83 39.09
N ASN A 174 14.80 5.12 38.21
CA ASN A 174 14.77 6.29 37.32
C ASN A 174 14.19 5.97 35.94
N ALA A 175 13.78 4.72 35.70
CA ALA A 175 13.21 4.29 34.44
C ALA A 175 11.75 4.71 34.29
N LYS A 176 11.38 5.17 33.10
CA LYS A 176 10.01 5.55 32.72
C LYS A 176 9.71 5.07 31.31
N TYR A 177 8.46 4.71 31.05
CA TYR A 177 8.00 4.39 29.70
C TYR A 177 7.55 5.69 29.05
N LYS A 178 8.08 5.95 27.85
CA LYS A 178 7.63 7.03 26.97
C LYS A 178 6.97 6.41 25.76
N ASN A 179 5.73 6.82 25.49
CA ASN A 179 5.05 6.42 24.27
C ASN A 179 5.67 7.15 23.08
N TYR A 180 5.80 6.46 21.97
CA TYR A 180 6.20 7.01 20.68
C TYR A 180 5.42 6.34 19.57
N LEU A 181 5.31 7.03 18.45
CA LEU A 181 4.72 6.47 17.25
C LEU A 181 5.85 5.90 16.38
N PRO A 182 5.86 4.61 16.03
CA PRO A 182 6.81 4.05 15.07
C PRO A 182 6.45 4.50 13.66
N TYR A 183 6.66 5.79 13.38
CA TYR A 183 6.35 6.45 12.13
C TYR A 183 7.45 7.46 11.84
N ILE A 184 7.89 7.51 10.57
CA ILE A 184 8.85 8.51 10.10
C ILE A 184 8.31 9.10 8.82
N SER A 185 8.07 10.41 8.82
CA SER A 185 7.76 11.14 7.59
C SER A 185 9.05 11.32 6.79
N ILE A 186 9.06 10.90 5.52
CA ILE A 186 10.19 11.11 4.59
C ILE A 186 10.00 12.44 3.87
N THR A 187 8.77 12.70 3.40
CA THR A 187 8.40 13.98 2.78
C THR A 187 7.15 14.51 3.46
N HIS A 188 6.98 15.83 3.50
CA HIS A 188 5.70 16.41 3.86
C HIS A 188 4.62 16.06 2.81
N PRO A 189 3.33 15.97 3.21
CA PRO A 189 2.23 15.86 2.26
C PRO A 189 2.27 16.96 1.20
N THR A 190 2.17 16.56 -0.06
CA THR A 190 2.03 17.45 -1.21
C THR A 190 0.76 17.09 -1.98
N PRO A 191 0.23 17.95 -2.85
CA PRO A 191 -0.95 17.64 -3.66
C PRO A 191 -0.85 16.34 -4.48
N THR A 192 0.37 15.89 -4.80
CA THR A 192 0.60 14.76 -5.71
C THR A 192 1.21 13.54 -5.04
N MET A 193 1.83 13.70 -3.86
CA MET A 193 2.56 12.61 -3.21
C MET A 193 2.78 12.85 -1.71
N TRP A 194 2.95 11.74 -1.00
CA TRP A 194 3.41 11.70 0.37
C TRP A 194 4.19 10.41 0.61
N GLN A 195 5.36 10.50 1.24
CA GLN A 195 6.23 9.37 1.53
C GLN A 195 6.55 9.30 3.01
N PHE A 196 6.44 8.10 3.57
CA PHE A 196 6.68 7.84 4.98
C PHE A 196 7.07 6.38 5.20
N ALA A 197 7.62 6.09 6.37
CA ALA A 197 8.01 4.76 6.81
C ALA A 197 7.23 4.35 8.05
N VAL A 198 6.77 3.10 8.06
CA VAL A 198 6.01 2.46 9.13
C VAL A 198 6.45 0.99 9.28
N PRO A 199 6.18 0.34 10.44
CA PRO A 199 6.27 -1.10 10.57
C PRO A 199 5.47 -1.80 9.48
N ALA A 200 6.06 -2.85 8.89
CA ALA A 200 5.44 -3.59 7.81
C ALA A 200 4.06 -4.16 8.20
N GLU A 201 3.90 -4.57 9.47
CA GLU A 201 2.66 -5.15 10.00
C GLU A 201 1.43 -4.26 9.79
N CYS A 202 1.61 -2.94 9.78
CA CYS A 202 0.56 -1.94 9.64
C CYS A 202 0.12 -1.69 8.18
N ILE A 203 0.87 -2.18 7.18
CA ILE A 203 0.63 -1.92 5.75
C ILE A 203 -0.84 -2.21 5.33
N PRO A 204 -1.46 -3.35 5.70
CA PRO A 204 -2.85 -3.61 5.32
C PRO A 204 -3.83 -2.55 5.83
N GLN A 205 -3.59 -2.04 7.05
CA GLN A 205 -4.43 -1.01 7.65
C GLN A 205 -4.18 0.36 7.01
N VAL A 206 -2.93 0.66 6.62
CA VAL A 206 -2.60 1.85 5.82
C VAL A 206 -3.37 1.84 4.50
N ILE A 207 -3.31 0.75 3.73
CA ILE A 207 -4.02 0.62 2.44
C ILE A 207 -5.51 0.86 2.64
N LYS A 208 -6.10 0.22 3.66
CA LYS A 208 -7.53 0.39 3.98
C LYS A 208 -7.87 1.84 4.29
N THR A 209 -7.11 2.51 5.16
CA THR A 209 -7.33 3.92 5.50
C THR A 209 -7.22 4.83 4.28
N VAL A 210 -6.25 4.59 3.39
CA VAL A 210 -6.10 5.36 2.14
C VAL A 210 -7.31 5.17 1.23
N ILE A 211 -7.80 3.93 1.06
CA ILE A 211 -8.99 3.63 0.26
C ILE A 211 -10.23 4.33 0.85
N ASP A 212 -10.43 4.23 2.16
CA ASP A 212 -11.58 4.83 2.85
C ASP A 212 -11.57 6.37 2.70
N LYS A 213 -10.43 7.01 2.92
CA LYS A 213 -10.25 8.46 2.73
C LYS A 213 -10.44 8.88 1.28
N TYR A 214 -9.94 8.09 0.33
CA TYR A 214 -10.10 8.39 -1.09
C TYR A 214 -11.57 8.35 -1.48
N ASN A 215 -12.31 7.36 -0.97
CA ASN A 215 -13.74 7.24 -1.19
C ASN A 215 -14.55 8.37 -0.52
N GLN A 216 -14.05 8.98 0.55
CA GLN A 216 -14.69 10.15 1.16
C GLN A 216 -14.47 11.42 0.33
N HIS A 217 -13.22 11.70 -0.09
CA HIS A 217 -12.83 12.92 -0.79
C HIS A 217 -13.21 12.91 -2.28
N PHE A 218 -13.15 11.75 -2.93
CA PHE A 218 -13.17 11.65 -4.40
C PHE A 218 -14.30 10.77 -4.96
N LYS A 219 -15.37 10.52 -4.18
CA LYS A 219 -16.51 9.64 -4.56
C LYS A 219 -17.10 9.89 -5.95
N TYR A 220 -17.20 11.14 -6.38
CA TYR A 220 -17.79 11.51 -7.68
C TYR A 220 -16.81 11.44 -8.87
N VAL A 221 -15.52 11.24 -8.59
CA VAL A 221 -14.47 11.17 -9.63
C VAL A 221 -13.69 9.86 -9.58
N ILE A 222 -14.23 8.83 -8.93
CA ILE A 222 -13.70 7.46 -8.94
C ILE A 222 -13.44 7.01 -10.39
N GLY A 223 -12.23 6.52 -10.67
CA GLY A 223 -11.83 6.12 -12.03
C GLY A 223 -11.41 7.27 -12.93
N LYS A 224 -11.28 8.50 -12.42
CA LYS A 224 -10.75 9.66 -13.16
C LYS A 224 -9.54 10.31 -12.51
N LEU A 225 -9.40 10.16 -11.19
CA LEU A 225 -8.25 10.64 -10.42
C LEU A 225 -7.45 9.45 -9.88
N PRO A 226 -6.56 8.84 -10.69
CA PRO A 226 -5.85 7.64 -10.28
C PRO A 226 -4.90 7.92 -9.12
N LEU A 227 -4.97 7.10 -8.06
CA LEU A 227 -4.00 7.09 -6.96
C LEU A 227 -3.19 5.79 -6.95
N HIS A 228 -1.88 5.91 -6.80
CA HIS A 228 -0.95 4.78 -6.72
C HIS A 228 -0.34 4.65 -5.32
N ILE A 229 -0.36 3.45 -4.75
CA ILE A 229 0.29 3.12 -3.46
C ILE A 229 1.50 2.22 -3.73
N GLY A 230 2.71 2.77 -3.60
CA GLY A 230 3.95 2.01 -3.74
C GLY A 230 4.53 1.61 -2.39
N ILE A 231 4.75 0.31 -2.17
CA ILE A 231 5.20 -0.25 -0.89
C ILE A 231 6.59 -0.88 -1.04
N ILE A 232 7.57 -0.38 -0.31
CA ILE A 232 8.91 -0.96 -0.26
C ILE A 232 9.18 -1.49 1.13
N VAL A 233 9.55 -2.77 1.21
CA VAL A 233 9.96 -3.41 2.47
C VAL A 233 11.43 -3.81 2.36
N GLN A 234 12.21 -3.42 3.36
CA GLN A 234 13.64 -3.72 3.44
C GLN A 234 14.03 -4.08 4.86
N ASP A 235 15.11 -4.84 5.00
CA ASP A 235 15.73 -5.07 6.30
C ASP A 235 16.34 -3.77 6.83
N TYR A 236 16.23 -3.52 8.13
CA TYR A 236 16.73 -2.30 8.78
C TYR A 236 18.25 -2.14 8.66
N LYS A 237 19.00 -3.22 8.43
CA LYS A 237 20.45 -3.18 8.18
C LYS A 237 20.80 -2.69 6.79
N LYS A 238 19.83 -2.58 5.88
CA LYS A 238 20.09 -2.06 4.53
C LYS A 238 20.21 -0.55 4.55
N PRO A 239 21.15 0.03 3.77
CA PRO A 239 21.28 1.47 3.68
C PRO A 239 19.98 2.13 3.19
N LEU A 240 19.56 3.19 3.87
CA LEU A 240 18.31 3.90 3.58
C LEU A 240 18.20 4.36 2.12
N TYR A 241 19.31 4.77 1.50
CA TYR A 241 19.33 5.23 0.11
C TYR A 241 18.83 4.16 -0.89
N VAL A 242 19.00 2.86 -0.58
CA VAL A 242 18.52 1.76 -1.42
C VAL A 242 16.99 1.75 -1.42
N GLY A 243 16.38 1.89 -0.23
CA GLY A 243 14.94 2.02 -0.05
C GLY A 243 14.38 3.30 -0.68
N LEU A 244 15.06 4.44 -0.52
CA LEU A 244 14.64 5.69 -1.17
C LEU A 244 14.67 5.59 -2.69
N LYS A 245 15.71 5.00 -3.27
CA LYS A 245 15.78 4.80 -4.72
C LYS A 245 14.70 3.83 -5.22
N ALA A 246 14.41 2.80 -4.43
CA ALA A 246 13.31 1.89 -4.71
C ALA A 246 11.95 2.59 -4.68
N LEU A 247 11.74 3.51 -3.72
CA LEU A 247 10.53 4.33 -3.61
C LEU A 247 10.35 5.26 -4.82
N GLU A 248 11.43 5.84 -5.34
CA GLU A 248 11.37 6.61 -6.59
C GLU A 248 10.93 5.73 -7.77
N ASN A 249 11.52 4.55 -7.90
CA ASN A 249 11.23 3.64 -9.01
C ASN A 249 9.79 3.10 -8.96
N ILE A 250 9.28 2.77 -7.76
CA ILE A 250 7.91 2.25 -7.60
C ILE A 250 6.83 3.34 -7.68
N LYS A 251 7.19 4.63 -7.54
CA LYS A 251 6.25 5.76 -7.59
C LYS A 251 5.38 5.78 -8.85
N ARG A 252 5.85 5.14 -9.94
CA ARG A 252 5.13 4.99 -11.21
C ARG A 252 4.71 6.35 -11.78
N ASP A 253 5.70 7.15 -12.16
CA ASP A 253 5.45 8.46 -12.79
C ASP A 253 4.84 8.25 -14.20
N ILE A 254 3.56 8.57 -14.33
CA ILE A 254 2.80 8.41 -15.59
C ILE A 254 2.98 9.67 -16.44
N CYS A 255 3.59 9.53 -17.61
CA CYS A 255 3.77 10.64 -18.55
C CYS A 255 2.51 10.87 -19.38
N GLU A 256 1.84 9.80 -19.81
CA GLU A 256 0.61 9.87 -20.59
C GLU A 256 -0.53 9.13 -19.89
N LEU A 257 -1.61 9.84 -19.54
CA LEU A 257 -2.76 9.25 -18.86
C LEU A 257 -3.37 8.06 -19.63
N ASN A 258 -3.26 8.05 -20.97
CA ASN A 258 -3.75 6.97 -21.81
C ASN A 258 -3.03 5.63 -21.56
N GLU A 259 -1.80 5.64 -21.05
CA GLU A 259 -1.02 4.42 -20.76
C GLU A 259 -1.69 3.53 -19.72
N ILE A 260 -2.48 4.12 -18.84
CA ILE A 260 -3.18 3.42 -17.75
C ILE A 260 -4.70 3.36 -17.98
N LYS A 261 -5.17 3.74 -19.17
CA LYS A 261 -6.59 3.75 -19.52
C LYS A 261 -7.10 2.33 -19.66
N THR A 262 -8.12 1.97 -18.90
CA THR A 262 -8.72 0.63 -18.92
C THR A 262 -10.21 0.70 -19.19
N GLU A 263 -10.75 -0.39 -19.74
CA GLU A 263 -12.17 -0.54 -20.04
C GLU A 263 -12.91 -1.16 -18.86
N ILE A 264 -14.15 -0.72 -18.65
CA ILE A 264 -15.02 -1.23 -17.59
C ILE A 264 -16.48 -1.22 -18.03
N SER A 265 -17.26 -2.22 -17.60
CA SER A 265 -18.70 -2.26 -17.87
C SER A 265 -19.47 -1.25 -17.01
N ALA A 266 -20.62 -0.78 -17.50
CA ALA A 266 -21.50 0.12 -16.76
C ALA A 266 -21.90 -0.43 -15.38
N VAL A 267 -22.16 -1.74 -15.31
CA VAL A 267 -22.53 -2.44 -14.09
C VAL A 267 -21.39 -2.39 -13.07
N GLU A 268 -20.19 -2.76 -13.49
CA GLU A 268 -19.01 -2.75 -12.62
C GLU A 268 -18.62 -1.35 -12.16
N LEU A 269 -18.69 -0.37 -13.05
CA LEU A 269 -18.38 1.02 -12.71
C LEU A 269 -19.36 1.57 -11.67
N ASN A 270 -20.64 1.19 -11.76
CA ASN A 270 -21.61 1.53 -10.74
C ASN A 270 -21.36 0.85 -9.39
N VAL A 271 -20.84 -0.38 -9.37
CA VAL A 271 -20.41 -1.02 -8.12
C VAL A 271 -19.27 -0.22 -7.47
N LEU A 272 -18.26 0.20 -8.24
CA LEU A 272 -17.17 1.03 -7.72
C LEU A 272 -17.67 2.35 -7.12
N ARG A 273 -18.58 3.02 -7.83
CA ARG A 273 -19.11 4.32 -7.40
C ARG A 273 -19.92 4.19 -6.11
N LYS A 274 -20.74 3.16 -5.99
CA LYS A 274 -21.57 2.90 -4.80
C LYS A 274 -20.74 2.78 -3.52
N MET A 275 -19.51 2.28 -3.60
CA MET A 275 -18.61 2.20 -2.43
C MET A 275 -18.21 3.58 -1.89
N GLY A 276 -18.13 4.61 -2.73
CA GLY A 276 -17.87 5.99 -2.28
C GLY A 276 -19.13 6.76 -1.88
N ILE A 277 -20.23 6.52 -2.58
CA ILE A 277 -21.54 7.19 -2.38
C ILE A 277 -22.19 6.82 -1.04
N SER A 278 -21.84 5.67 -0.45
CA SER A 278 -22.28 5.32 0.91
C SER A 278 -21.89 6.37 1.97
N ASN A 279 -20.86 7.19 1.69
CA ASN A 279 -20.36 8.24 2.57
C ASN A 279 -20.95 9.63 2.25
N GLU A 280 -22.15 9.70 1.65
CA GLU A 280 -22.80 10.98 1.31
C GLU A 280 -23.38 11.70 2.53
N ILE A 281 -23.09 12.99 2.61
CA ILE A 281 -23.62 13.93 3.61
C ILE A 281 -25.04 14.35 3.16
N PRO A 282 -25.98 14.67 4.09
CA PRO A 282 -27.36 15.01 3.72
C PRO A 282 -27.53 16.07 2.61
N HIS A 283 -26.64 17.07 2.54
CA HIS A 283 -26.71 18.10 1.49
C HIS A 283 -26.36 17.56 0.08
N GLU A 284 -25.48 16.56 0.01
CA GLU A 284 -25.09 15.95 -1.25
C GLU A 284 -26.24 15.12 -1.83
N LYS A 285 -27.03 14.49 -0.95
CA LYS A 285 -28.21 13.69 -1.33
C LYS A 285 -29.35 14.52 -1.91
N SER A 286 -29.42 15.80 -1.59
CA SER A 286 -30.44 16.71 -2.14
C SER A 286 -30.11 17.23 -3.53
N GLU A 287 -28.90 17.00 -4.04
CA GLU A 287 -28.42 17.52 -5.32
C GLU A 287 -28.06 16.37 -6.28
N PRO A 288 -28.33 16.49 -7.60
CA PRO A 288 -27.97 15.46 -8.58
C PRO A 288 -26.47 15.53 -8.94
N LEU A 289 -25.59 15.52 -7.94
CA LEU A 289 -24.13 15.70 -8.11
C LEU A 289 -23.53 14.64 -9.03
N GLU A 290 -24.03 13.40 -8.97
CA GLU A 290 -23.60 12.32 -9.86
C GLU A 290 -23.86 12.61 -11.34
N ASP A 291 -24.96 13.29 -11.69
CA ASP A 291 -25.30 13.61 -13.08
C ASP A 291 -24.37 14.65 -13.69
N VAL A 292 -23.66 15.39 -12.83
CA VAL A 292 -22.74 16.46 -13.21
C VAL A 292 -21.29 15.98 -13.16
N TYR A 293 -20.90 15.34 -12.05
CA TYR A 293 -19.51 15.02 -11.77
C TYR A 293 -19.13 13.61 -12.17
N SER A 294 -20.05 12.64 -12.25
CA SER A 294 -19.73 11.23 -12.54
C SER A 294 -19.96 10.87 -14.01
N LEU A 295 -19.44 11.72 -14.89
CA LEU A 295 -19.44 11.52 -16.34
C LEU A 295 -18.11 10.90 -16.80
N TYR A 296 -18.19 9.94 -17.73
CA TYR A 296 -17.08 9.11 -18.20
C TYR A 296 -17.09 8.97 -19.71
N GLU A 297 -15.91 8.78 -20.30
CA GLU A 297 -15.76 8.51 -21.72
C GLU A 297 -16.33 7.13 -22.06
N VAL A 298 -17.20 7.06 -23.07
CA VAL A 298 -17.82 5.84 -23.57
C VAL A 298 -16.90 5.19 -24.60
N LYS A 299 -16.71 3.88 -24.50
CA LYS A 299 -15.98 3.10 -25.50
C LYS A 299 -16.85 2.91 -26.75
N ASN A 300 -16.24 3.04 -27.93
CA ASN A 300 -16.92 2.74 -29.19
C ASN A 300 -17.26 1.26 -29.30
N ASN A 301 -18.47 0.96 -29.79
CA ASN A 301 -18.87 -0.41 -30.12
C ASN A 301 -18.04 -0.92 -31.30
N SER A 302 -18.05 -2.24 -31.50
CA SER A 302 -17.29 -2.93 -32.56
C SER A 302 -17.63 -2.49 -33.98
N ASP A 303 -18.81 -1.89 -34.18
CA ASP A 303 -19.28 -1.31 -35.45
C ASP A 303 -18.88 0.18 -35.62
N GLY A 304 -18.07 0.71 -34.71
CA GLY A 304 -17.67 2.12 -34.67
C GLY A 304 -18.77 3.07 -34.18
N SER A 305 -19.96 2.56 -33.83
CA SER A 305 -21.03 3.36 -33.26
C SER A 305 -20.80 3.54 -31.75
N ALA A 306 -21.01 4.75 -31.26
CA ALA A 306 -21.06 5.05 -29.84
C ALA A 306 -22.18 6.04 -29.63
N SER A 307 -22.91 5.85 -28.53
CA SER A 307 -23.90 6.81 -28.09
C SER A 307 -23.63 7.15 -26.63
N GLY A 308 -23.64 8.45 -26.35
CA GLY A 308 -23.57 8.99 -25.02
C GLY A 308 -24.40 10.27 -24.94
N ARG A 309 -24.46 10.86 -23.76
CA ARG A 309 -25.22 12.09 -23.53
C ARG A 309 -24.57 13.31 -24.18
N TYR A 310 -23.25 13.38 -24.16
CA TYR A 310 -22.48 14.52 -24.68
C TYR A 310 -21.37 14.06 -25.61
N LYS A 311 -21.19 14.73 -26.76
CA LYS A 311 -20.06 14.50 -27.66
C LYS A 311 -19.11 15.70 -27.58
N ILE A 312 -17.91 15.51 -27.01
CA ILE A 312 -16.98 16.61 -26.75
C ILE A 312 -15.53 16.24 -27.08
N PHE A 313 -14.70 17.26 -27.29
CA PHE A 313 -13.25 17.09 -27.42
C PHE A 313 -12.60 17.14 -26.03
N ILE A 314 -12.11 16.00 -25.53
CA ILE A 314 -11.31 15.94 -24.29
C ILE A 314 -9.86 16.32 -24.57
N ASN A 315 -9.29 15.75 -25.64
CA ASN A 315 -7.96 16.10 -26.12
C ASN A 315 -8.07 16.67 -27.55
N PRO A 316 -8.13 18.00 -27.70
CA PRO A 316 -8.23 18.66 -29.00
C PRO A 316 -7.14 18.28 -30.00
N ASP A 317 -5.93 17.93 -29.54
CA ASP A 317 -4.80 17.60 -30.41
C ASP A 317 -5.06 16.33 -31.23
N LYS A 318 -5.90 15.41 -30.70
CA LYS A 318 -6.33 14.21 -31.41
C LYS A 318 -7.38 14.47 -32.48
N LYS A 319 -7.98 15.68 -32.50
CA LYS A 319 -9.09 16.07 -33.39
C LYS A 319 -10.28 15.10 -33.40
N GLU A 320 -10.43 14.31 -32.34
CA GLU A 320 -11.48 13.31 -32.20
C GLU A 320 -12.37 13.66 -31.02
N ALA A 321 -13.68 13.79 -31.28
CA ALA A 321 -14.66 14.03 -30.24
C ALA A 321 -15.14 12.69 -29.69
N VAL A 322 -15.13 12.56 -28.37
CA VAL A 322 -15.53 11.34 -27.67
C VAL A 322 -16.91 11.52 -27.05
N TRP A 323 -17.62 10.40 -26.91
CA TRP A 323 -18.88 10.38 -26.18
C TRP A 323 -18.63 10.30 -24.69
N ILE A 324 -19.42 11.05 -23.94
CA ILE A 324 -19.40 11.09 -22.48
C ILE A 324 -20.80 10.80 -21.96
N ASP A 325 -20.86 9.93 -20.96
CA ASP A 325 -22.12 9.60 -20.29
C ASP A 325 -21.94 9.23 -18.82
N LYS A 326 -23.05 9.19 -18.08
CA LYS A 326 -23.13 8.61 -16.75
C LYS A 326 -23.40 7.11 -16.89
N PRO A 327 -22.71 6.23 -16.14
CA PRO A 327 -22.99 4.81 -16.19
C PRO A 327 -24.33 4.50 -15.53
N ASP A 328 -25.19 3.76 -16.22
CA ASP A 328 -26.45 3.21 -15.73
C ASP A 328 -26.35 1.68 -15.63
N SER A 329 -26.76 1.11 -14.50
CA SER A 329 -26.77 -0.33 -14.25
C SER A 329 -27.70 -1.10 -15.19
N ASN A 330 -28.67 -0.43 -15.81
CA ASN A 330 -29.57 -1.03 -16.79
C ASN A 330 -28.88 -1.25 -18.16
N GLU A 331 -27.80 -0.53 -18.45
CA GLU A 331 -27.08 -0.59 -19.73
C GLU A 331 -25.89 -1.57 -19.68
N LYS A 332 -26.16 -2.85 -19.46
CA LYS A 332 -25.13 -3.89 -19.18
C LYS A 332 -24.01 -4.00 -20.24
N ASN A 333 -24.33 -3.70 -21.50
CA ASN A 333 -23.38 -3.82 -22.62
C ASN A 333 -22.56 -2.55 -22.85
N LYS A 334 -22.86 -1.45 -22.15
CA LYS A 334 -22.14 -0.19 -22.34
C LYS A 334 -20.83 -0.22 -21.58
N MET A 335 -19.76 0.10 -22.30
CA MET A 335 -18.39 0.10 -21.80
C MET A 335 -17.89 1.54 -21.66
N PHE A 336 -17.13 1.78 -20.61
CA PHE A 336 -16.55 3.07 -20.28
C PHE A 336 -15.04 2.95 -20.13
N TYR A 337 -14.35 4.07 -20.27
CA TYR A 337 -12.95 4.17 -19.93
C TYR A 337 -12.73 4.78 -18.54
N ILE A 338 -11.84 4.17 -17.78
CA ILE A 338 -11.40 4.63 -16.46
C ILE A 338 -9.89 4.58 -16.32
N TYR A 339 -9.40 5.25 -15.30
CA TYR A 339 -8.02 5.27 -14.84
C TYR A 339 -7.99 4.67 -13.43
N PRO A 340 -7.60 3.39 -13.28
CA PRO A 340 -7.79 2.66 -12.04
C PRO A 340 -6.77 3.10 -10.97
N ASN A 341 -7.23 3.13 -9.71
CA ASN A 341 -6.34 3.22 -8.57
C ASN A 341 -5.60 1.89 -8.38
N THR A 342 -4.32 1.98 -8.03
CA THR A 342 -3.46 0.80 -7.96
C THR A 342 -2.57 0.78 -6.72
N PHE A 343 -2.06 -0.39 -6.39
CA PHE A 343 -0.99 -0.59 -5.43
C PHE A 343 0.06 -1.55 -6.00
N ASP A 344 1.30 -1.38 -5.56
CA ASP A 344 2.43 -2.26 -5.89
C ASP A 344 3.29 -2.42 -4.64
N PHE A 345 4.04 -3.52 -4.58
CA PHE A 345 4.94 -3.79 -3.48
C PHE A 345 6.22 -4.46 -3.97
N GLU A 346 7.31 -4.27 -3.23
CA GLU A 346 8.56 -4.99 -3.43
C GLU A 346 9.29 -5.25 -2.10
N PHE A 347 9.87 -6.44 -1.97
CA PHE A 347 10.75 -6.78 -0.86
C PHE A 347 12.20 -6.72 -1.35
N LEU A 348 12.98 -5.81 -0.81
CA LEU A 348 14.39 -5.67 -1.14
C LEU A 348 15.18 -6.75 -0.40
N ASP A 349 15.18 -7.97 -0.93
CA ASP A 349 16.02 -9.09 -0.50
C ASP A 349 17.50 -8.88 -0.86
N VAL A 350 17.76 -8.33 -2.04
CA VAL A 350 19.09 -7.91 -2.54
C VAL A 350 19.08 -6.46 -2.99
N ASN A 351 20.23 -5.79 -2.97
CA ASN A 351 20.29 -4.36 -3.33
C ASN A 351 19.91 -4.12 -4.80
N THR A 352 20.24 -5.05 -5.69
CA THR A 352 19.93 -4.98 -7.13
C THR A 352 18.42 -5.06 -7.41
N ARG A 353 17.61 -5.59 -6.49
CA ARG A 353 16.15 -5.67 -6.60
C ARG A 353 15.50 -4.32 -6.89
N ARG A 354 16.14 -3.22 -6.46
CA ARG A 354 15.67 -1.85 -6.75
C ARG A 354 15.53 -1.56 -8.25
N ASN A 355 16.28 -2.26 -9.09
CA ASN A 355 16.30 -2.08 -10.55
C ASN A 355 15.19 -2.89 -11.25
N ASP A 356 14.51 -3.81 -10.55
CA ASP A 356 13.45 -4.67 -11.13
C ASP A 356 12.08 -3.98 -11.15
N MET A 357 11.98 -2.77 -10.60
CA MET A 357 10.80 -1.92 -10.56
C MET A 357 10.83 -0.94 -11.73
N PHE A 358 10.43 -1.42 -12.90
CA PHE A 358 10.31 -0.61 -14.10
C PHE A 358 8.97 -0.87 -14.78
N TYR A 359 8.29 0.21 -15.14
CA TYR A 359 6.97 0.18 -15.78
C TYR A 359 7.09 0.43 -17.28
N GLY A 360 6.39 -0.39 -18.07
CA GLY A 360 6.28 -0.26 -19.52
C GLY A 360 5.28 0.83 -19.92
N LYS A 361 5.12 1.01 -21.23
CA LYS A 361 4.16 1.97 -21.81
C LYS A 361 2.70 1.63 -21.55
N ASP A 362 2.41 0.42 -21.11
CA ASP A 362 1.09 -0.03 -20.63
C ASP A 362 0.90 0.24 -19.12
N GLY A 363 1.86 0.92 -18.50
CA GLY A 363 1.91 1.17 -17.07
C GLY A 363 2.04 -0.10 -16.22
N LYS A 364 2.34 -1.26 -16.80
CA LYS A 364 2.58 -2.52 -16.06
C LYS A 364 4.08 -2.77 -15.91
N ARG A 365 4.47 -3.64 -14.98
CA ARG A 365 5.89 -4.00 -14.83
C ARG A 365 6.39 -4.78 -16.07
N VAL A 366 7.57 -4.44 -16.57
CA VAL A 366 8.17 -5.10 -17.75
C VAL A 366 8.82 -6.45 -17.38
N THR A 367 9.14 -6.64 -16.11
CA THR A 367 9.81 -7.84 -15.58
C THR A 367 8.87 -9.04 -15.44
N VAL A 368 9.33 -10.16 -14.86
CA VAL A 368 8.52 -11.37 -14.59
C VAL A 368 7.21 -11.07 -13.84
N LYS A 369 7.13 -9.95 -13.14
CA LYS A 369 5.97 -9.49 -12.36
C LYS A 369 4.96 -8.68 -13.17
N LYS A 370 4.68 -9.06 -14.42
CA LYS A 370 3.84 -8.31 -15.39
C LYS A 370 2.42 -8.00 -14.89
N ASN A 371 1.92 -8.75 -13.92
CA ASN A 371 0.60 -8.49 -13.33
C ASN A 371 0.55 -7.17 -12.55
N ARG A 372 1.69 -6.73 -12.00
CA ARG A 372 1.79 -5.54 -11.15
C ARG A 372 1.85 -4.24 -12.00
N PRO A 373 1.28 -3.13 -11.53
CA PRO A 373 0.60 -2.97 -10.24
C PRO A 373 -0.83 -3.55 -10.25
N TYR A 374 -1.31 -3.91 -9.06
CA TYR A 374 -2.67 -4.41 -8.84
C TYR A 374 -3.64 -3.27 -8.56
N THR A 375 -4.88 -3.39 -8.96
CA THR A 375 -5.96 -2.45 -8.65
C THR A 375 -6.39 -2.58 -7.18
N TRP A 376 -7.03 -1.54 -6.64
CA TRP A 376 -7.61 -1.63 -5.30
C TRP A 376 -8.74 -2.65 -5.16
N ARG A 377 -9.38 -3.06 -6.27
CA ARG A 377 -10.31 -4.21 -6.26
C ARG A 377 -9.58 -5.52 -6.05
N GLU A 378 -8.41 -5.67 -6.68
CA GLU A 378 -7.57 -6.85 -6.51
C GLU A 378 -6.99 -6.91 -5.08
N TRP A 379 -6.84 -5.78 -4.38
CA TRP A 379 -6.47 -5.78 -2.95
C TRP A 379 -7.47 -6.53 -2.06
N ASP A 380 -8.78 -6.47 -2.36
CA ASP A 380 -9.78 -7.26 -1.61
C ASP A 380 -9.51 -8.77 -1.72
N LEU A 381 -8.92 -9.21 -2.82
CA LEU A 381 -8.52 -10.61 -3.01
C LEU A 381 -7.30 -10.95 -2.13
N PHE A 382 -6.36 -10.02 -1.94
CA PHE A 382 -5.23 -10.20 -1.02
C PHE A 382 -5.72 -10.36 0.42
N ALA A 383 -6.73 -9.60 0.84
CA ALA A 383 -7.34 -9.74 2.16
C ALA A 383 -8.03 -11.11 2.32
N LYS A 384 -8.85 -11.52 1.34
CA LYS A 384 -9.51 -12.85 1.32
C LYS A 384 -8.51 -14.01 1.35
N PHE A 385 -7.40 -13.87 0.63
CA PHE A 385 -6.31 -14.85 0.66
C PHE A 385 -5.80 -15.05 2.09
N PHE A 386 -5.52 -13.95 2.79
CA PHE A 386 -5.03 -14.00 4.17
C PHE A 386 -6.06 -14.63 5.10
N GLU A 387 -7.33 -14.21 5.04
CA GLU A 387 -8.40 -14.77 5.87
C GLU A 387 -8.57 -16.29 5.68
N TYR A 388 -8.40 -16.78 4.45
CA TYR A 388 -8.50 -18.21 4.15
C TYR A 388 -7.31 -19.01 4.71
N PHE A 389 -6.08 -18.54 4.47
CA PHE A 389 -4.85 -19.29 4.75
C PHE A 389 -4.26 -19.06 6.14
N ASN A 390 -4.65 -18.03 6.88
CA ASN A 390 -4.16 -17.72 8.23
C ASN A 390 -4.71 -18.67 9.32
N LYS A 391 -5.24 -19.85 8.95
CA LYS A 391 -5.71 -20.88 9.87
C LYS A 391 -4.58 -21.90 10.10
N GLU A 392 -4.42 -22.39 11.33
CA GLU A 392 -3.24 -23.17 11.80
C GLU A 392 -2.85 -24.37 10.91
N ASN A 393 -3.78 -24.93 10.11
CA ASN A 393 -3.56 -26.14 9.32
C ASN A 393 -3.14 -25.90 7.85
N TYR A 394 -3.03 -24.66 7.38
CA TYR A 394 -2.78 -24.40 5.96
C TYR A 394 -1.36 -23.93 5.62
N LYS A 395 -0.53 -23.53 6.60
CA LYS A 395 0.82 -23.00 6.33
C LYS A 395 1.69 -23.95 5.50
N THR A 396 1.88 -25.18 5.96
CA THR A 396 2.69 -26.19 5.25
C THR A 396 2.05 -26.58 3.91
N LYS A 397 0.72 -26.69 3.86
CA LYS A 397 -0.02 -27.01 2.63
C LYS A 397 0.15 -25.91 1.56
N LEU A 398 0.08 -24.65 1.98
CA LEU A 398 0.27 -23.49 1.13
C LEU A 398 1.70 -23.43 0.59
N GLN A 399 2.71 -23.65 1.45
CA GLN A 399 4.10 -23.74 1.01
C GLN A 399 4.31 -24.83 -0.04
N ASN A 400 3.72 -26.01 0.16
CA ASN A 400 3.77 -27.11 -0.80
C ASN A 400 3.12 -26.73 -2.14
N ILE A 401 1.94 -26.11 -2.10
CA ILE A 401 1.24 -25.63 -3.31
C ILE A 401 2.08 -24.59 -4.05
N ILE A 402 2.63 -23.60 -3.35
CA ILE A 402 3.42 -22.54 -3.96
C ILE A 402 4.68 -23.10 -4.61
N SER A 403 5.41 -23.97 -3.92
CA SER A 403 6.60 -24.63 -4.47
C SER A 403 6.28 -25.43 -5.74
N LEU A 404 5.17 -26.17 -5.71
CA LEU A 404 4.70 -26.96 -6.84
C LEU A 404 4.25 -26.09 -8.02
N ILE A 405 3.56 -24.97 -7.78
CA ILE A 405 3.20 -24.00 -8.83
C ILE A 405 4.46 -23.39 -9.45
N TYR A 406 5.44 -22.97 -8.64
CA TYR A 406 6.70 -22.41 -9.16
C TYR A 406 7.42 -23.40 -10.08
N SER A 407 7.59 -24.65 -9.63
CA SER A 407 8.20 -25.71 -10.44
C SER A 407 7.46 -25.92 -11.76
N LYS A 408 6.12 -25.89 -11.78
CA LYS A 408 5.37 -26.10 -13.02
C LYS A 408 5.33 -24.90 -13.96
N LEU A 409 5.35 -23.68 -13.42
CA LEU A 409 5.52 -22.49 -14.26
C LEU A 409 6.89 -22.45 -14.93
N GLU A 410 7.93 -22.97 -14.26
CA GLU A 410 9.28 -23.09 -14.83
C GLU A 410 9.39 -24.25 -15.84
N ASP A 411 8.89 -25.44 -15.48
CA ASP A 411 8.97 -26.64 -16.31
C ASP A 411 8.14 -26.54 -17.60
N TRP A 412 6.93 -25.96 -17.53
CA TRP A 412 5.93 -26.06 -18.61
C TRP A 412 5.75 -24.76 -19.42
N GLY A 413 6.44 -23.68 -19.04
CA GLY A 413 6.45 -22.43 -19.79
C GLY A 413 5.04 -21.86 -20.03
N ASP A 414 4.61 -21.88 -21.30
CA ASP A 414 3.33 -21.30 -21.76
C ASP A 414 2.19 -22.32 -21.97
N ASP A 415 2.35 -23.59 -21.57
CA ASP A 415 1.27 -24.58 -21.63
C ASP A 415 0.21 -24.34 -20.54
N CYS A 416 -0.65 -23.35 -20.79
CA CYS A 416 -1.63 -22.85 -19.82
C CYS A 416 -2.71 -23.88 -19.48
N GLU A 417 -3.04 -24.79 -20.40
CA GLU A 417 -4.07 -25.82 -20.18
C GLU A 417 -3.59 -26.91 -19.22
N GLU A 418 -2.38 -27.43 -19.42
CA GLU A 418 -1.83 -28.45 -18.51
C GLU A 418 -1.54 -27.87 -17.14
N ILE A 419 -1.01 -26.65 -17.06
CA ILE A 419 -0.86 -25.89 -15.80
C ILE A 419 -2.20 -25.82 -15.08
N LYS A 420 -3.27 -25.44 -15.79
CA LYS A 420 -4.62 -25.33 -15.20
C LYS A 420 -5.12 -26.65 -14.64
N LYS A 421 -5.11 -27.73 -15.44
CA LYS A 421 -5.58 -29.06 -15.00
C LYS A 421 -4.82 -29.54 -13.76
N PHE A 422 -3.49 -29.42 -13.80
CA PHE A 422 -2.63 -29.86 -12.72
C PHE A 422 -2.83 -29.05 -11.45
N THR A 423 -2.87 -27.72 -11.54
CA THR A 423 -3.04 -26.86 -10.37
C THR A 423 -4.42 -27.02 -9.73
N VAL A 424 -5.48 -27.16 -10.51
CA VAL A 424 -6.84 -27.48 -10.00
C VAL A 424 -6.84 -28.80 -9.21
N SER A 425 -6.25 -29.86 -9.78
CA SER A 425 -6.09 -31.14 -9.08
C SER A 425 -5.27 -31.01 -7.80
N SER A 426 -4.18 -30.23 -7.85
CA SER A 426 -3.27 -30.02 -6.72
C SER A 426 -3.92 -29.25 -5.58
N PHE A 427 -4.74 -28.23 -5.87
CA PHE A 427 -5.53 -27.55 -4.86
C PHE A 427 -6.46 -28.52 -4.12
N ILE A 428 -7.21 -29.35 -4.86
CA ILE A 428 -8.15 -30.31 -4.26
C ILE A 428 -7.42 -31.32 -3.37
N ASN A 429 -6.30 -31.87 -3.87
CA ASN A 429 -5.57 -32.92 -3.19
C ASN A 429 -4.77 -32.39 -1.98
N ILE A 430 -4.02 -31.30 -2.13
CA ILE A 430 -3.15 -30.79 -1.06
C ILE A 430 -3.96 -30.13 0.06
N LEU A 431 -5.05 -29.42 -0.31
CA LEU A 431 -5.93 -28.80 0.68
C LEU A 431 -6.95 -29.79 1.28
N ASN A 432 -7.01 -31.04 0.80
CA ASN A 432 -7.97 -32.08 1.20
C ASN A 432 -9.45 -31.65 1.00
N LEU A 433 -9.78 -31.09 -0.16
CA LEU A 433 -11.09 -30.47 -0.42
C LEU A 433 -12.10 -31.36 -1.14
N LYS A 434 -11.80 -32.65 -1.35
CA LYS A 434 -12.56 -33.58 -2.22
C LYS A 434 -14.08 -33.58 -2.00
N ASN A 435 -14.56 -33.38 -0.77
CA ASN A 435 -15.99 -33.42 -0.41
C ASN A 435 -16.52 -32.15 0.27
N ASN A 436 -15.77 -31.05 0.27
CA ASN A 436 -16.18 -29.82 0.98
C ASN A 436 -16.46 -28.69 0.00
N LYS A 437 -17.70 -28.65 -0.52
CA LYS A 437 -18.16 -27.64 -1.48
C LYS A 437 -18.00 -26.22 -0.93
N ASN A 438 -18.29 -26.00 0.34
CA ASN A 438 -18.18 -24.68 0.96
C ASN A 438 -16.72 -24.18 0.96
N ASN A 439 -15.76 -25.04 1.32
CA ASN A 439 -14.35 -24.65 1.30
C ASN A 439 -13.80 -24.43 -0.13
N LEU A 440 -14.35 -25.14 -1.13
CA LEU A 440 -14.01 -24.93 -2.53
C LEU A 440 -14.56 -23.59 -3.05
N ASP A 441 -15.79 -23.25 -2.68
CA ASP A 441 -16.39 -21.96 -3.04
C ASP A 441 -15.68 -20.81 -2.29
N GLU A 442 -15.25 -21.00 -1.04
CA GLU A 442 -14.39 -20.04 -0.33
C GLU A 442 -13.03 -19.84 -1.00
N LEU A 443 -12.37 -20.91 -1.44
CA LEU A 443 -11.11 -20.83 -2.19
C LEU A 443 -11.31 -20.06 -3.52
N SER A 444 -12.44 -20.27 -4.19
CA SER A 444 -12.78 -19.60 -5.45
C SER A 444 -12.88 -18.08 -5.30
N LYS A 445 -13.36 -17.61 -4.14
CA LYS A 445 -13.47 -16.17 -3.83
C LYS A 445 -12.13 -15.45 -3.80
N ILE A 446 -11.03 -16.16 -3.54
CA ILE A 446 -9.66 -15.62 -3.59
C ILE A 446 -9.28 -15.23 -5.03
N PHE A 447 -9.86 -15.91 -6.02
CA PHE A 447 -9.66 -15.65 -7.44
C PHE A 447 -10.77 -14.77 -8.06
N GLY A 448 -11.60 -14.14 -7.22
CA GLY A 448 -12.71 -13.30 -7.66
C GLY A 448 -13.90 -14.06 -8.24
N GLN A 449 -13.98 -15.38 -8.04
CA GLN A 449 -15.07 -16.22 -8.55
C GLN A 449 -16.08 -16.56 -7.45
N GLU A 450 -17.36 -16.69 -7.80
CA GLU A 450 -18.41 -16.97 -6.80
C GLU A 450 -18.42 -18.43 -6.36
N ASN A 451 -18.02 -19.35 -7.26
CA ASN A 451 -18.03 -20.78 -7.00
C ASN A 451 -16.91 -21.52 -7.76
N TRP A 452 -16.64 -22.75 -7.31
CA TRP A 452 -15.56 -23.58 -7.86
C TRP A 452 -15.74 -23.94 -9.33
N LYS A 453 -16.99 -24.09 -9.79
CA LYS A 453 -17.27 -24.40 -11.20
C LYS A 453 -16.83 -23.26 -12.11
N GLN A 454 -17.14 -22.01 -11.75
CA GLN A 454 -16.70 -20.82 -12.48
C GLN A 454 -15.18 -20.74 -12.56
N PHE A 455 -14.50 -20.97 -11.43
CA PHE A 455 -13.03 -20.98 -11.36
C PHE A 455 -12.40 -22.03 -12.30
N VAL A 456 -12.93 -23.26 -12.30
CA VAL A 456 -12.41 -24.34 -13.18
C VAL A 456 -12.76 -24.09 -14.65
N SER A 457 -13.86 -23.38 -14.94
CA SER A 457 -14.26 -23.05 -16.32
C SER A 457 -13.53 -21.84 -16.93
N MET A 458 -12.69 -21.15 -16.17
CA MET A 458 -11.95 -19.97 -16.61
C MET A 458 -11.04 -20.25 -17.81
N GLN A 459 -10.82 -19.26 -18.68
CA GLN A 459 -9.88 -19.41 -19.78
C GLN A 459 -8.45 -19.66 -19.25
N PRO A 460 -7.64 -20.53 -19.89
CA PRO A 460 -6.33 -20.93 -19.38
C PRO A 460 -5.37 -19.75 -19.13
N GLU A 461 -5.37 -18.74 -19.99
CA GLU A 461 -4.53 -17.56 -19.88
C GLU A 461 -4.93 -16.69 -18.67
N GLU A 462 -6.23 -16.51 -18.47
CA GLU A 462 -6.78 -15.80 -17.31
C GLU A 462 -6.50 -16.57 -16.01
N PHE A 463 -6.60 -17.90 -16.06
CA PHE A 463 -6.23 -18.76 -14.94
C PHE A 463 -4.75 -18.62 -14.58
N LYS A 464 -3.84 -18.64 -15.55
CA LYS A 464 -2.41 -18.41 -15.33
C LYS A 464 -2.14 -17.05 -14.72
N LYS A 465 -2.81 -15.98 -15.19
CA LYS A 465 -2.69 -14.65 -14.59
C LYS A 465 -3.11 -14.66 -13.12
N ASN A 466 -4.21 -15.32 -12.80
CA ASN A 466 -4.70 -15.48 -11.44
C ASN A 466 -3.77 -16.32 -10.55
N LEU A 467 -3.08 -17.32 -11.10
CA LEU A 467 -2.03 -18.06 -10.38
C LEU A 467 -0.83 -17.18 -10.04
N ILE A 468 -0.36 -16.34 -10.97
CA ILE A 468 0.74 -15.41 -10.69
C ILE A 468 0.33 -14.42 -9.59
N MET A 469 -0.92 -13.94 -9.61
CA MET A 469 -1.45 -13.11 -8.53
C MET A 469 -1.52 -13.87 -7.19
N PHE A 470 -1.90 -15.15 -7.20
CA PHE A 470 -1.90 -15.99 -6.00
C PHE A 470 -0.51 -16.16 -5.40
N ILE A 471 0.52 -16.31 -6.25
CA ILE A 471 1.92 -16.30 -5.81
C ILE A 471 2.27 -14.95 -5.17
N ASP A 472 1.89 -13.85 -5.80
CA ASP A 472 2.15 -12.50 -5.28
C ASP A 472 1.45 -12.26 -3.93
N MET A 473 0.23 -12.75 -3.75
CA MET A 473 -0.46 -12.73 -2.45
C MET A 473 0.33 -13.49 -1.39
N TYR A 474 0.83 -14.69 -1.73
CA TYR A 474 1.70 -15.44 -0.84
C TYR A 474 2.97 -14.66 -0.50
N GLU A 475 3.66 -14.08 -1.49
CA GLU A 475 4.85 -13.27 -1.24
C GLU A 475 4.57 -12.08 -0.32
N PHE A 476 3.46 -11.38 -0.54
CA PHE A 476 3.05 -10.24 0.27
C PHE A 476 2.84 -10.65 1.74
N TRP A 477 2.05 -11.70 2.00
CA TRP A 477 1.74 -12.09 3.38
C TRP A 477 2.86 -12.86 4.07
N HIS A 478 3.60 -13.70 3.34
CA HIS A 478 4.66 -14.53 3.88
C HIS A 478 6.02 -13.82 3.92
N LYS A 479 6.50 -13.27 2.79
CA LYS A 479 7.84 -12.65 2.74
C LYS A 479 7.83 -11.22 3.27
N VAL A 480 6.88 -10.40 2.82
CA VAL A 480 6.80 -8.98 3.20
C VAL A 480 6.31 -8.81 4.64
N LEU A 481 5.20 -9.46 5.00
CA LEU A 481 4.58 -9.25 6.32
C LEU A 481 4.95 -10.30 7.38
N LYS A 482 5.55 -11.44 6.99
CA LYS A 482 5.87 -12.56 7.89
C LYS A 482 4.67 -13.04 8.73
N LYS A 483 3.44 -12.92 8.20
CA LYS A 483 2.19 -13.31 8.88
C LYS A 483 1.70 -14.71 8.50
N LEU A 484 2.11 -15.26 7.36
CA LEU A 484 1.77 -16.62 6.91
C LEU A 484 2.92 -17.62 7.04
#